data_AF-A0AAW9HAQ9-F1
#
_entry.id   AF-A0AAW9HAQ9-F1
#
_cell.length_a   1.000
_cell.length_b   1.000
_cell.length_c   1.000
_cell.angle_alpha   90.00
_cell.angle_beta   90.00
_cell.angle_gamma   90.00
#
_symmetry.space_group_name_H-M   'P 1'
#
loop_
_entity.id
_entity.type
_entity.pdbx_description
1 polymer ?
#
loop_
_entity_poly.entity_id
_entity_poly.type
_entity_poly.pdbx_seq_one_letter_code
_entity_poly.pdbx_strand_id
1 'polypeptide(L)'
;MFVVVNAVAIPDHLRGYLSRFLSEVTTGLYVGVVSARVRDNLWERAVSAAGTGSLTLIYNDAAREQGFALRSTGTGSRPVLDLDGMLLIGTGAEDASG
;
A
#
# COMPACT_ATOMS: atom_id res chain seq x y z
N MET A 1 10.46 5.07 -9.97
CA MET A 1 10.41 4.01 -8.94
C MET A 1 9.27 3.08 -9.26
N PHE A 2 9.53 1.77 -9.24
CA PHE A 2 8.50 0.75 -9.38
C PHE A 2 7.61 0.73 -8.12
N VAL A 3 6.30 0.69 -8.32
CA VAL A 3 5.30 0.66 -7.26
C VAL A 3 4.24 -0.42 -7.54
N VAL A 4 3.77 -1.04 -6.46
CA VAL A 4 2.63 -1.97 -6.46
C VAL A 4 1.64 -1.49 -5.40
N VAL A 5 0.37 -1.41 -5.75
CA VAL A 5 -0.71 -1.10 -4.81
C VAL A 5 -1.73 -2.23 -4.83
N ASN A 6 -1.99 -2.83 -3.68
CA ASN A 6 -3.15 -3.68 -3.47
C ASN A 6 -4.25 -2.86 -2.77
N ALA A 7 -5.48 -3.00 -3.24
CA ALA A 7 -6.65 -2.27 -2.76
C ALA A 7 -7.87 -3.19 -2.64
N VAL A 8 -8.44 -3.29 -1.44
CA VAL A 8 -9.57 -4.16 -1.12
C VAL A 8 -10.73 -3.34 -0.58
N ALA A 9 -11.94 -3.61 -1.05
CA ALA A 9 -13.17 -2.95 -0.60
C ALA A 9 -13.11 -1.41 -0.63
N ILE A 10 -12.42 -0.83 -1.62
CA ILE A 10 -12.32 0.62 -1.82
C ILE A 10 -13.47 1.16 -2.70
N PRO A 11 -13.84 2.45 -2.57
CA PRO A 11 -14.82 3.09 -3.46
C PRO A 11 -14.39 3.13 -4.94
N ASP A 12 -15.36 3.11 -5.86
CA ASP A 12 -15.09 3.10 -7.31
C ASP A 12 -14.31 4.33 -7.81
N HIS A 13 -14.58 5.50 -7.22
CA HIS A 13 -13.84 6.72 -7.58
C HIS A 13 -12.34 6.60 -7.23
N LEU A 14 -11.98 5.85 -6.19
CA LEU A 14 -10.59 5.60 -5.84
C LEU A 14 -9.94 4.62 -6.82
N ARG A 15 -10.68 3.60 -7.29
CA ARG A 15 -10.20 2.72 -8.38
C ARG A 15 -9.85 3.54 -9.62
N GLY A 16 -10.79 4.39 -10.07
CA GLY A 16 -10.58 5.28 -11.21
C GLY A 16 -9.41 6.24 -10.99
N TYR A 17 -9.23 6.75 -9.77
CA TYR A 17 -8.08 7.60 -9.43
C TYR A 17 -6.74 6.85 -9.56
N LEU A 18 -6.62 5.64 -9.02
CA LEU A 18 -5.41 4.82 -9.11
C LEU A 18 -5.07 4.47 -10.58
N SER A 19 -6.08 4.11 -11.37
CA SER A 19 -5.92 3.77 -12.79
C SER A 19 -5.41 4.92 -13.68
N ARG A 20 -5.43 6.18 -13.19
CA ARG A 20 -4.82 7.31 -13.91
C ARG A 20 -3.30 7.31 -13.90
N PHE A 21 -2.70 6.57 -12.97
CA PHE A 21 -1.25 6.56 -12.75
C PHE A 21 -0.67 5.15 -12.88
N LEU A 22 -1.46 4.12 -12.58
CA LEU A 22 -1.03 2.73 -12.48
C LEU A 22 -1.93 1.84 -13.36
N SER A 23 -1.39 0.72 -13.81
CA SER A 23 -2.16 -0.30 -14.54
C SER A 23 -2.75 -1.30 -13.55
N GLU A 24 -4.07 -1.51 -13.57
CA GLU A 24 -4.74 -2.57 -12.83
C GLU A 24 -4.55 -3.91 -13.55
N VAL A 25 -3.66 -4.78 -13.06
CA VAL A 25 -3.32 -6.06 -13.69
C VAL A 25 -4.22 -7.21 -13.25
N THR A 26 -4.88 -7.04 -12.11
CA THR A 26 -5.93 -7.90 -11.56
C THR A 26 -6.76 -7.04 -10.63
N THR A 27 -8.01 -7.42 -10.35
CA THR A 27 -8.90 -6.64 -9.46
C THR A 27 -8.21 -6.22 -8.16
N GLY A 28 -8.10 -4.91 -7.95
CA GLY A 28 -7.47 -4.33 -6.77
C GLY A 28 -5.94 -4.32 -6.78
N LEU A 29 -5.27 -4.91 -7.77
CA LEU A 29 -3.82 -4.94 -7.88
C LEU A 29 -3.34 -4.02 -9.01
N TYR A 30 -2.69 -2.94 -8.61
CA TYR A 30 -2.18 -1.89 -9.48
C TYR A 30 -0.65 -1.90 -9.50
N VAL A 31 -0.05 -1.73 -10.68
CA VAL A 31 1.41 -1.66 -10.85
C VAL A 31 1.81 -0.49 -11.73
N GLY A 32 2.97 0.09 -11.49
CA GLY A 32 3.47 1.17 -12.35
C GLY A 32 4.83 1.72 -11.95
N VAL A 33 5.28 2.71 -12.70
CA VAL A 33 6.51 3.47 -12.40
C VAL A 33 6.16 4.93 -12.23
N VAL A 34 6.40 5.46 -11.03
CA VAL A 34 6.14 6.86 -10.68
C VAL A 34 7.33 7.48 -9.94
N SER A 35 7.35 8.81 -9.82
CA SER A 35 8.34 9.50 -8.97
C SER A 35 8.01 9.31 -7.48
N ALA A 36 8.98 9.52 -6.60
CA ALA A 36 8.75 9.46 -5.14
C ALA A 36 7.65 10.44 -4.70
N ARG A 37 7.66 11.66 -5.25
CA ARG A 37 6.62 12.67 -5.01
C ARG A 37 5.24 12.16 -5.43
N VAL A 38 5.11 11.54 -6.60
CA VAL A 38 3.83 11.01 -7.08
C VAL A 38 3.39 9.82 -6.22
N ARG A 39 4.30 8.92 -5.82
CA ARG A 39 4.01 7.83 -4.87
C ARG A 39 3.42 8.38 -3.57
N ASP A 40 4.06 9.37 -2.95
CA ASP A 40 3.61 9.89 -1.65
C ASP A 40 2.25 10.58 -1.77
N ASN A 41 2.03 11.38 -2.81
CA ASN A 41 0.72 11.98 -3.08
C ASN A 41 -0.38 10.94 -3.36
N LEU A 42 -0.05 9.87 -4.11
CA LEU A 42 -0.98 8.76 -4.37
C LEU A 42 -1.36 8.08 -3.06
N TRP A 43 -0.37 7.81 -2.20
CA TRP A 43 -0.59 7.18 -0.91
C TRP A 43 -1.51 8.01 -0.02
N GLU A 44 -1.17 9.27 0.23
CA GLU A 44 -1.95 10.17 1.10
C GLU A 44 -3.41 10.28 0.64
N ARG A 45 -3.63 10.50 -0.66
CA ARG A 45 -4.98 10.60 -1.24
C ARG A 45 -5.72 9.28 -1.15
N ALA A 46 -5.07 8.17 -1.48
CA ALA A 46 -5.70 6.86 -1.43
C ALA A 46 -6.13 6.49 -0.01
N VAL A 47 -5.25 6.69 0.99
CA VAL A 47 -5.57 6.49 2.41
C VAL A 47 -6.78 7.35 2.82
N SER A 48 -6.79 8.63 2.45
CA SER A 48 -7.89 9.54 2.81
C SER A 48 -9.24 9.17 2.17
N ALA A 49 -9.21 8.51 1.01
CA ALA A 49 -10.41 8.13 0.25
C ALA A 49 -10.81 6.65 0.41
N ALA A 50 -10.02 5.84 1.13
CA ALA A 50 -10.22 4.40 1.24
C ALA A 50 -11.50 4.01 2.01
N GLY A 51 -12.00 4.91 2.88
CA GLY A 51 -13.12 4.59 3.77
C GLY A 51 -12.79 3.42 4.68
N THR A 52 -13.62 2.36 4.64
CA THR A 52 -13.40 1.12 5.40
C THR A 52 -12.51 0.11 4.68
N GLY A 53 -12.15 0.38 3.42
CA GLY A 53 -11.29 -0.48 2.62
C GLY A 53 -9.86 -0.52 3.14
N SER A 54 -9.05 -1.43 2.58
CA SER A 54 -7.64 -1.55 2.91
C SER A 54 -6.75 -1.31 1.71
N LEU A 55 -5.58 -0.75 1.98
CA LEU A 55 -4.57 -0.41 0.99
C LEU A 55 -3.22 -0.93 1.45
N THR A 56 -2.48 -1.54 0.53
CA THR A 56 -1.07 -1.86 0.72
C THR A 56 -0.28 -1.30 -0.44
N LEU A 57 0.75 -0.51 -0.14
CA LEU A 57 1.69 0.04 -1.11
C LEU A 57 3.05 -0.61 -0.89
N ILE A 58 3.66 -1.11 -1.97
CA ILE A 58 5.02 -1.62 -2.03
C ILE A 58 5.78 -0.78 -3.04
N TYR A 59 7.00 -0.35 -2.72
CA TYR A 59 7.81 0.46 -3.63
C TYR A 59 9.30 0.18 -3.45
N ASN A 60 10.08 0.42 -4.50
CA ASN A 60 11.53 0.22 -4.44
C ASN A 60 12.16 1.11 -3.35
N ASP A 61 13.00 0.51 -2.52
CA ASP A 61 13.79 1.22 -1.50
C ASP A 61 15.14 0.54 -1.38
N ALA A 62 16.15 1.14 -2.03
CA ALA A 62 17.49 0.58 -2.09
C ALA A 62 18.26 0.70 -0.75
N ALA A 63 17.73 1.43 0.23
CA ALA A 63 18.33 1.53 1.56
C ALA A 63 17.97 0.35 2.46
N ARG A 64 16.95 -0.43 2.12
CA ARG A 64 16.51 -1.62 2.86
C ARG A 64 17.11 -2.88 2.26
N GLU A 65 17.38 -3.87 3.10
CA GLU A 65 17.99 -5.15 2.68
C GLU A 65 17.13 -5.91 1.66
N GLN A 66 15.81 -5.85 1.79
CA GLN A 66 14.88 -6.49 0.85
C GLN A 66 14.72 -5.71 -0.47
N GLY A 67 15.30 -4.51 -0.59
CA GLY A 67 15.18 -3.66 -1.78
C GLY A 67 13.81 -2.99 -1.97
N PHE A 68 12.92 -3.11 -0.98
CA PHE A 68 11.61 -2.47 -0.99
C PHE A 68 11.19 -1.99 0.40
N ALA A 69 10.27 -1.04 0.42
CA ALA A 69 9.51 -0.65 1.59
C ALA A 69 8.02 -0.93 1.36
N LEU A 70 7.29 -1.11 2.45
CA LEU A 70 5.85 -1.30 2.41
C LEU A 70 5.12 -0.37 3.38
N ARG A 71 3.89 0.01 3.00
CA ARG A 71 2.94 0.72 3.84
C ARG A 71 1.60 0.00 3.73
N SER A 72 0.89 -0.16 4.83
CA SER A 72 -0.44 -0.77 4.82
C SER A 72 -1.38 -0.05 5.78
N THR A 73 -2.67 -0.02 5.44
CA THR A 73 -3.73 0.59 6.26
C THR A 73 -5.08 -0.07 5.99
N GLY A 74 -6.04 0.21 6.86
CA GLY A 74 -7.44 -0.18 6.72
C GLY A 74 -7.78 -1.53 7.32
N THR A 75 -9.06 -1.86 7.26
CA THR A 75 -9.64 -3.04 7.92
C THR A 75 -9.04 -4.33 7.38
N GLY A 76 -8.61 -5.22 8.28
CA GLY A 76 -8.04 -6.52 7.91
C GLY A 76 -6.62 -6.45 7.32
N SER A 77 -6.00 -5.26 7.29
CA SER A 77 -4.56 -5.15 7.02
C SER A 77 -3.77 -5.84 8.13
N ARG A 78 -2.72 -6.57 7.74
CA ARG A 78 -1.79 -7.19 8.68
C ARG A 78 -0.72 -6.18 9.09
N PRO A 79 -0.30 -6.16 10.36
CA PRO A 79 0.74 -5.24 10.81
C PRO A 79 2.05 -5.52 10.07
N VAL A 80 2.74 -4.42 9.75
CA VAL A 80 4.07 -4.44 9.15
C VAL A 80 5.08 -4.28 10.28
N LEU A 81 5.88 -5.31 10.50
CA LEU A 81 6.89 -5.34 11.56
C LEU A 81 8.26 -5.11 10.95
N ASP A 82 9.05 -4.22 11.54
CA ASP A 82 10.47 -4.03 11.20
C ASP A 82 11.30 -4.78 12.25
N LEU A 83 11.89 -5.90 11.86
CA LEU A 83 12.79 -6.70 12.70
C LEU A 83 14.18 -6.67 12.07
N ASP A 84 15.09 -5.94 12.73
CA ASP A 84 16.49 -5.79 12.31
C ASP A 84 16.64 -5.33 10.84
N GLY A 85 15.78 -4.42 10.39
CA GLY A 85 15.80 -3.87 9.03
C GLY A 85 15.00 -4.69 8.01
N MET A 86 14.49 -5.87 8.38
CA MET A 86 13.59 -6.68 7.56
C MET A 86 12.12 -6.35 7.84
N LEU A 87 11.36 -6.10 6.77
CA LEU A 87 9.92 -5.96 6.84
C LEU A 87 9.25 -7.33 6.79
N LEU A 88 8.50 -7.65 7.84
CA LEU A 88 7.73 -8.87 8.01
C LEU A 88 6.24 -8.56 8.18
N ILE A 89 5.41 -9.56 7.88
CA ILE A 89 3.96 -9.46 8.00
C ILE A 89 3.49 -10.24 9.21
N GLY A 90 2.91 -9.55 10.20
CA GLY A 90 2.39 -10.18 11.40
C GLY A 90 1.16 -11.05 11.10
N THR A 91 1.09 -12.22 11.74
CA THR A 91 -0.03 -13.15 11.60
C THR A 91 -1.14 -12.94 12.63
N GLY A 92 -0.84 -12.28 13.75
CA GLY A 92 -1.77 -12.01 14.84
C GLY A 92 -2.61 -10.76 14.63
N ALA A 93 -3.88 -10.82 15.04
CA ALA A 93 -4.63 -9.63 15.38
C ALA A 93 -4.03 -9.09 16.68
N GLU A 94 -3.33 -7.97 16.64
CA GLU A 94 -3.26 -7.16 17.85
C GLU A 94 -4.65 -6.60 18.06
N ASP A 95 -5.33 -7.12 19.08
CA ASP A 95 -6.46 -6.47 19.71
C ASP A 95 -6.03 -5.04 20.05
N ALA A 96 -6.43 -4.08 19.21
CA ALA A 96 -6.29 -2.66 19.48
C ALA A 96 -7.25 -2.28 20.62
N SER A 97 -6.87 -2.64 21.83
CA SER A 97 -7.36 -2.13 23.10
C SER A 97 -6.15 -1.91 23.99
N GLY A 98 -5.64 -0.68 23.92
CA GLY A 98 -4.65 -0.08 24.81
C GLY A 98 -4.85 1.41 24.81
#